data_AF-A0AAF0F0H3-F1
#
_entry.id   AF-A0AAF0F0H3-F1
#
_cell.length_a   1.000
_cell.length_b   1.000
_cell.length_c   1.000
_cell.angle_alpha   90.00
_cell.angle_beta   90.00
_cell.angle_gamma   90.00
#
_symmetry.space_group_name_H-M   'P 1'
#
loop_
_entity.id
_entity.type
_entity.pdbx_description
1 polymer ?
#
loop_
_entity_poly.entity_id
_entity_poly.type
_entity_poly.pdbx_seq_one_letter_code
_entity_poly.pdbx_strand_id
1 'polypeptide(L)'
;MEAAAALRKARIDALRSLRRAEETRDTSAIEENAFGRAVKESYRASEPPADFTPGPTVLSTLEQDIAGLQERVIAEDEAAQNEQLDLAAIAPKRPNWDLRRDYDKHNARLERKTKAAIRALIVQRLHGGKSNEAEATARLVAEAEPEDDE
;
A
#
# COMPACT_ATOMS: atom_id res chain seq x y z
N MET A 1 -35.68 -3.67 19.54
CA MET A 1 -36.20 -2.86 18.40
C MET A 1 -37.61 -2.32 18.66
N GLU A 2 -38.51 -3.11 19.25
CA GLU A 2 -39.91 -2.70 19.50
C GLU A 2 -40.06 -1.46 20.41
N ALA A 3 -39.21 -1.33 21.44
CA ALA A 3 -39.23 -0.17 22.36
C ALA A 3 -38.97 1.17 21.65
N ALA A 4 -38.01 1.22 20.72
CA ALA A 4 -37.72 2.43 19.94
C ALA A 4 -38.87 2.78 18.98
N ALA A 5 -39.53 1.77 18.40
CA ALA A 5 -40.69 1.96 17.55
C ALA A 5 -41.90 2.51 18.33
N ALA A 6 -42.11 2.04 19.56
CA ALA A 6 -43.17 2.52 20.44
C ALA A 6 -42.99 4.01 20.82
N LEU A 7 -41.76 4.42 21.16
CA LEU A 7 -41.43 5.82 21.45
C LEU A 7 -41.67 6.72 20.23
N ARG A 8 -41.27 6.28 19.03
CA ARG A 8 -41.54 7.01 17.78
C ARG A 8 -43.03 7.15 17.51
N LYS A 9 -43.82 6.10 17.75
CA LYS A 9 -45.28 6.14 17.58
C LYS A 9 -45.92 7.15 18.53
N ALA A 10 -45.58 7.09 19.83
CA ALA A 10 -46.06 8.03 20.83
C ALA A 10 -45.73 9.48 20.47
N ARG A 11 -44.52 9.74 19.96
CA ARG A 11 -44.07 11.05 19.47
C ARG A 11 -44.92 11.56 18.31
N ILE A 12 -45.22 10.70 17.34
CA ILE A 12 -46.06 11.07 16.18
C ILE A 12 -47.49 11.36 16.63
N ASP A 13 -48.03 10.57 17.56
CA ASP A 13 -49.38 10.76 18.07
C ASP A 13 -49.51 12.05 18.90
N ALA A 14 -48.47 12.44 19.64
CA ALA A 14 -48.38 13.75 20.29
C ALA A 14 -48.39 14.91 19.28
N LEU A 15 -47.68 14.79 18.15
CA LEU A 15 -47.70 15.84 17.11
C LEU A 15 -49.06 15.91 16.38
N ARG A 16 -49.70 14.76 16.15
CA ARG A 16 -51.03 14.69 15.51
C ARG A 16 -52.13 15.25 16.40
N SER A 17 -52.08 14.99 17.70
CA SER A 17 -53.05 15.55 18.65
C SER A 17 -52.93 17.05 18.78
N LEU A 18 -51.70 17.59 18.83
CA LEU A 18 -51.47 19.05 18.80
C LEU A 18 -52.10 19.68 17.55
N ARG A 19 -51.86 19.10 16.36
CA ARG A 19 -52.42 19.62 15.11
C ARG A 19 -53.95 19.66 15.12
N ARG A 20 -54.60 18.62 15.66
CA ARG A 20 -56.07 18.58 15.78
C ARG A 20 -56.59 19.65 16.74
N ALA A 21 -55.93 19.84 17.88
CA ALA A 21 -56.29 20.87 18.87
C ALA A 21 -56.15 22.30 18.30
N GLU A 22 -55.16 22.53 17.45
CA GLU A 22 -55.00 23.80 16.72
C GLU A 22 -56.10 24.04 15.68
N GLU A 23 -56.51 23.00 14.94
CA GLU A 23 -57.61 23.07 13.97
C GLU A 23 -58.95 23.39 14.66
N THR A 24 -59.20 22.85 15.86
CA THR A 24 -60.40 23.13 16.66
C THR A 24 -60.31 24.40 17.51
N ARG A 25 -59.16 25.09 17.52
CA ARG A 25 -58.86 26.26 18.38
C ARG A 25 -59.10 26.01 19.87
N ASP A 26 -58.87 24.78 20.31
CA ASP A 26 -59.01 24.42 21.72
C ASP A 26 -57.72 24.76 22.48
N THR A 27 -57.74 25.86 23.22
CA THR A 27 -56.57 26.37 23.93
C THR A 27 -56.14 25.44 25.07
N SER A 28 -57.09 24.72 25.68
CA SER A 28 -56.81 23.81 26.80
C SER A 28 -56.00 22.59 26.36
N ALA A 29 -56.43 21.95 25.27
CA ALA A 29 -55.73 20.80 24.69
C ALA A 29 -54.36 21.15 24.08
N ILE A 30 -54.16 22.40 23.65
CA ILE A 30 -52.86 22.89 23.19
C ILE A 30 -51.88 23.01 24.37
N GLU A 31 -52.34 23.53 25.51
CA GLU A 31 -51.49 23.70 26.71
C GLU A 31 -51.07 22.37 27.32
N GLU A 32 -51.94 21.36 27.31
CA GLU A 32 -51.65 20.00 27.81
C GLU A 32 -50.55 19.28 27.00
N ASN A 33 -50.36 19.61 25.73
CA ASN A 33 -49.40 18.95 24.85
C ASN A 33 -48.01 19.63 24.88
N ALA A 34 -47.31 19.47 26.00
CA ALA A 34 -45.98 20.05 26.23
C ALA A 34 -44.94 19.63 25.18
N PHE A 35 -44.95 18.35 24.79
CA PHE A 35 -43.98 17.80 23.82
C PHE A 35 -44.16 18.41 22.42
N GLY A 36 -45.39 18.43 21.89
CA GLY A 36 -45.65 18.96 20.56
C GLY A 36 -45.36 20.47 20.48
N ARG A 37 -45.66 21.21 21.56
CA ARG A 37 -45.33 22.63 21.67
C ARG A 37 -43.83 22.89 21.64
N ALA A 38 -43.05 22.17 22.45
CA ALA A 38 -41.59 22.30 22.48
C ALA A 38 -40.97 22.05 21.10
N VAL A 39 -41.47 21.05 20.36
CA VAL A 39 -41.03 20.77 18.98
C VAL A 39 -41.41 21.91 18.04
N LYS A 40 -42.63 22.46 18.13
CA LYS A 40 -43.06 23.57 17.26
C LYS A 40 -42.31 24.87 17.55
N GLU A 41 -42.00 25.13 18.81
CA GLU A 41 -41.20 26.28 19.26
C GLU A 41 -39.74 26.16 18.78
N SER A 42 -39.14 24.98 18.86
CA SER A 42 -37.76 24.76 18.35
C SER A 42 -37.66 25.01 16.85
N TYR A 43 -38.63 24.51 16.05
CA TYR A 43 -38.67 24.78 14.61
C TYR A 43 -38.95 26.26 14.26
N ARG A 44 -39.66 27.00 15.13
CA ARG A 44 -39.88 28.44 14.96
C ARG A 44 -38.63 29.27 15.28
N ALA A 45 -37.88 28.87 16.30
CA ALA A 45 -36.63 29.53 16.68
C ALA A 45 -35.45 29.19 15.74
N SER A 46 -35.64 28.25 14.80
CA SER A 46 -34.55 27.67 13.98
C SER A 46 -33.45 27.01 14.82
N GLU A 47 -33.77 26.68 16.08
CA GLU A 47 -32.91 25.92 16.96
C GLU A 47 -33.33 24.46 16.93
N PRO A 48 -32.43 23.53 16.56
CA PRO A 48 -32.74 22.11 16.62
C PRO A 48 -33.07 21.70 18.07
N PRO A 49 -34.11 20.88 18.31
CA PRO A 49 -34.43 20.42 19.66
C PRO A 49 -33.23 19.72 20.31
N ALA A 50 -33.05 19.88 21.62
CA ALA A 50 -31.87 19.41 22.36
C ALA A 50 -31.56 17.91 22.19
N ASP A 51 -32.56 17.08 21.91
CA ASP A 51 -32.38 15.65 21.62
C ASP A 51 -31.73 15.36 20.25
N PHE A 52 -31.64 16.37 19.37
CA PHE A 52 -31.10 16.28 18.00
C PHE A 52 -29.78 17.01 17.83
N THR A 53 -29.32 17.77 18.83
CA THR A 53 -27.97 18.28 18.85
C THR A 53 -27.09 17.26 19.57
N PRO A 54 -26.09 16.66 18.90
CA PRO A 54 -24.99 16.07 19.66
C PRO A 54 -24.42 17.20 20.53
N GLY A 55 -24.24 16.95 21.83
CA GLY A 55 -23.63 17.93 22.74
C GLY A 55 -22.27 18.42 22.22
N PRO A 56 -21.63 19.40 22.86
CA PRO A 56 -20.31 19.88 22.46
C PRO A 56 -19.23 18.83 22.78
N THR A 57 -19.30 17.67 22.14
CA THR A 57 -18.15 16.82 21.93
C THR A 57 -17.30 17.56 20.92
N VAL A 58 -16.28 18.24 21.43
CA VAL A 58 -15.03 18.51 20.72
C VAL A 58 -14.50 17.15 20.25
N LEU A 59 -15.06 16.65 19.15
CA LEU A 59 -14.46 15.57 18.40
C LEU A 59 -13.18 16.20 17.85
N SER A 60 -12.02 15.67 18.24
CA SER A 60 -10.74 16.02 17.60
C SER A 60 -10.96 15.98 16.10
N THR A 61 -10.75 17.10 15.44
CA THR A 61 -10.92 17.15 13.99
C THR A 61 -9.67 16.54 13.35
N LEU A 62 -9.81 15.88 12.20
CA LEU A 62 -8.66 15.21 11.55
C LEU A 62 -7.52 16.21 11.26
N GLU A 63 -7.85 17.48 11.06
CA GLU A 63 -6.89 18.56 10.86
C GLU A 63 -6.00 18.79 12.10
N GLN A 64 -6.54 18.60 13.30
CA GLN A 64 -5.76 18.68 14.55
C GLN A 64 -4.83 17.47 14.71
N ASP A 65 -5.29 16.29 14.32
CA ASP A 65 -4.50 15.06 14.39
C ASP A 65 -3.34 15.06 13.37
N ILE A 66 -3.53 15.73 12.23
CA ILE A 66 -2.55 15.80 11.12
C ILE A 66 -1.61 17.01 11.25
N ALA A 67 -1.95 17.98 12.11
CA ALA A 67 -1.13 19.17 12.33
C ALA A 67 0.32 18.79 12.70
N GLY A 68 1.27 19.27 11.88
CA GLY A 68 2.71 19.04 12.10
C GLY A 68 3.25 17.68 11.63
N LEU A 69 2.43 16.78 11.08
CA LEU A 69 2.94 15.53 10.47
C LEU A 69 3.88 15.83 9.29
N GLN A 70 3.54 16.83 8.47
CA GLN A 70 4.36 17.22 7.32
C GLN A 70 5.75 17.69 7.74
N GLU A 71 5.84 18.52 8.80
CA GLU A 71 7.10 19.03 9.32
C GLU A 71 7.99 17.90 9.87
N ARG A 72 7.38 16.91 10.56
CA ARG A 72 8.11 15.73 11.05
C ARG A 72 8.67 14.87 9.92
N VAL A 73 7.87 14.62 8.88
CA VAL A 73 8.31 13.81 7.74
C VAL A 73 9.46 14.49 6.99
N ILE A 74 9.40 15.82 6.81
CA ILE A 74 10.49 16.57 6.19
C ILE A 74 11.75 16.50 7.05
N ALA A 75 11.64 16.69 8.36
CA ALA A 75 12.77 16.62 9.27
C ALA A 75 13.41 15.21 9.33
N GLU A 76 12.60 14.15 9.25
CA GLU A 76 13.07 12.76 9.17
C GLU A 76 13.81 12.48 7.86
N ASP A 77 13.30 12.97 6.73
CA ASP A 77 13.98 12.81 5.43
C ASP A 77 15.29 13.60 5.40
N GLU A 78 15.32 14.84 5.90
CA GLU A 78 16.55 15.62 6.03
C GLU A 78 17.59 14.94 6.94
N ALA A 79 17.15 14.30 8.03
CA ALA A 79 18.02 13.53 8.90
C ALA A 79 18.58 12.28 8.19
N ALA A 80 17.75 11.56 7.43
CA ALA A 80 18.16 10.40 6.65
C ALA A 80 19.13 10.75 5.51
N GLN A 81 18.98 11.93 4.89
CA GLN A 81 19.90 12.43 3.87
C GLN A 81 21.26 12.85 4.46
N ASN A 82 21.28 13.33 5.71
CA ASN A 82 22.51 13.74 6.41
C ASN A 82 23.29 12.55 6.99
N GLU A 83 22.66 11.40 7.17
CA GLU A 83 23.34 10.17 7.53
C GLU A 83 24.24 9.72 6.35
N GLN A 84 25.44 9.22 6.66
CA GLN A 84 26.49 8.96 5.66
C GLN A 84 25.97 8.09 4.51
N LEU A 85 26.01 8.67 3.30
CA LEU A 85 25.56 8.04 2.05
C LEU A 85 26.14 6.63 1.89
N ASP A 86 25.30 5.62 2.14
CA ASP A 86 25.64 4.22 1.89
C ASP A 86 25.65 3.98 0.38
N LEU A 87 26.85 3.88 -0.19
CA LEU A 87 27.08 3.62 -1.61
C LEU A 87 26.41 2.31 -2.08
N ALA A 88 26.20 1.34 -1.18
CA ALA A 88 25.52 0.09 -1.50
C ALA A 88 24.00 0.27 -1.70
N ALA A 89 23.38 1.26 -1.04
CA ALA A 89 21.97 1.57 -1.19
C ALA A 89 21.68 2.35 -2.49
N ILE A 90 22.64 3.18 -2.93
CA ILE A 90 22.53 4.03 -4.13
C ILE A 90 22.84 3.25 -5.41
N ALA A 91 23.66 2.19 -5.32
CA ALA A 91 24.00 1.37 -6.48
C ALA A 91 22.74 0.74 -7.11
N PRO A 92 22.59 0.77 -8.45
CA PRO A 92 21.45 0.16 -9.12
C PRO A 92 21.41 -1.35 -8.84
N LYS A 93 20.37 -1.79 -8.13
CA LYS A 93 20.19 -3.19 -7.67
C LYS A 93 20.11 -4.21 -8.79
N ARG A 94 19.79 -3.77 -10.01
CA ARG A 94 19.72 -4.62 -11.20
C ARG A 94 20.83 -4.23 -12.17
N PRO A 95 21.61 -5.19 -12.69
CA PRO A 95 22.55 -4.89 -13.75
C PRO A 95 21.76 -4.26 -14.89
N ASN A 96 22.25 -3.11 -15.37
CA ASN A 96 21.71 -2.53 -16.58
C ASN A 96 21.91 -3.54 -17.73
N TRP A 97 21.08 -3.44 -18.76
CA TRP A 97 21.13 -4.31 -19.93
C TRP A 97 22.54 -4.33 -20.59
N ASP A 98 23.33 -3.28 -20.36
CA ASP A 98 24.71 -3.11 -20.81
C ASP A 98 25.69 -4.03 -20.05
N LEU A 99 25.63 -4.07 -18.71
CA LEU A 99 26.43 -4.96 -17.87
C LEU A 99 26.16 -6.42 -18.18
N ARG A 100 24.89 -6.78 -18.43
CA ARG A 100 24.54 -8.14 -18.84
C ARG A 100 25.14 -8.48 -20.19
N ARG A 101 25.05 -7.57 -21.17
CA ARG A 101 25.63 -7.76 -22.50
C ARG A 101 27.15 -7.90 -22.46
N ASP A 102 27.83 -7.06 -21.69
CA ASP A 102 29.27 -7.11 -21.55
C ASP A 102 29.71 -8.39 -20.83
N TYR A 103 29.00 -8.80 -19.78
CA TYR A 103 29.22 -10.07 -19.10
C TYR A 103 29.04 -11.26 -20.06
N ASP A 104 27.95 -11.27 -20.84
CA ASP A 104 27.65 -12.33 -21.79
C ASP A 104 28.73 -12.43 -22.89
N LYS A 105 29.31 -11.30 -23.35
CA LYS A 105 30.43 -11.28 -24.29
C LYS A 105 31.68 -11.96 -23.73
N HIS A 106 32.02 -11.69 -22.47
CA HIS A 106 33.16 -12.33 -21.80
C HIS A 106 32.90 -13.82 -21.56
N ASN A 107 31.69 -14.16 -21.09
CA ASN A 107 31.31 -15.54 -20.81
C ASN A 107 31.27 -16.39 -22.09
N ALA A 108 30.84 -15.84 -23.23
CA ALA A 108 30.84 -16.57 -24.51
C ALA A 108 32.24 -17.07 -24.92
N ARG A 109 33.29 -16.25 -24.70
CA ARG A 109 34.68 -16.65 -24.98
C ARG A 109 35.16 -17.74 -24.01
N LEU A 110 34.83 -17.60 -22.73
CA LEU A 110 35.23 -18.55 -21.69
C LEU A 110 34.49 -19.88 -21.83
N GLU A 111 33.22 -19.87 -22.21
CA GLU A 111 32.42 -21.09 -22.38
C GLU A 111 33.00 -22.00 -23.45
N ARG A 112 33.47 -21.45 -24.58
CA ARG A 112 34.11 -22.23 -25.64
C ARG A 112 35.36 -22.95 -25.12
N LYS A 113 36.25 -22.21 -24.46
CA LYS A 113 37.47 -22.75 -23.85
C LYS A 113 37.17 -23.79 -22.76
N THR A 114 36.13 -23.55 -21.97
CA THR A 114 35.70 -24.46 -20.91
C THR A 114 35.16 -25.76 -21.50
N LYS A 115 34.34 -25.69 -22.55
CA LYS A 115 33.84 -26.87 -23.29
C LYS A 115 34.99 -27.66 -23.92
N ALA A 116 35.97 -26.99 -24.52
CA ALA A 116 37.16 -27.64 -25.06
C ALA A 116 38.00 -28.33 -23.96
N ALA A 117 38.23 -27.67 -22.83
CA ALA A 117 38.95 -28.24 -21.69
C ALA A 117 38.22 -29.44 -21.09
N ILE A 118 36.88 -29.38 -20.97
CA ILE A 118 36.05 -30.52 -20.54
C ILE A 118 36.23 -31.70 -21.50
N ARG A 119 36.17 -31.47 -22.81
CA ARG A 119 36.39 -32.53 -23.81
C ARG A 119 37.79 -33.15 -23.69
N ALA A 120 38.82 -32.33 -23.57
CA ALA A 120 40.20 -32.79 -23.37
C ALA A 120 40.34 -33.65 -22.10
N LEU A 121 39.75 -33.22 -20.99
CA LEU A 121 39.75 -33.98 -19.73
C LEU A 121 39.00 -35.31 -19.84
N ILE A 122 37.88 -35.34 -20.57
CA ILE A 122 37.13 -36.59 -20.82
C ILE A 122 37.99 -37.56 -21.63
N VAL A 123 38.62 -37.10 -22.71
CA VAL A 123 39.53 -37.91 -23.53
C VAL A 123 40.69 -38.44 -22.68
N GLN A 124 41.32 -37.59 -21.88
CA GLN A 124 42.43 -37.99 -20.99
C GLN A 124 42.00 -39.05 -19.97
N ARG A 125 40.80 -38.91 -19.39
CA ARG A 125 40.25 -39.89 -18.45
C ARG A 125 39.93 -41.23 -19.12
N LEU A 126 39.37 -41.21 -20.33
CA LEU A 126 39.05 -42.43 -21.09
C LEU A 126 40.30 -43.22 -21.51
N HIS A 127 41.40 -42.53 -21.83
CA HIS A 127 42.67 -43.17 -22.23
C HIS A 127 43.49 -43.72 -21.04
N GLY A 128 42.94 -43.72 -19.82
CA GLY A 128 43.49 -44.47 -18.68
C GLY A 128 44.91 -44.08 -18.26
N GLY A 129 45.27 -42.80 -18.37
CA GLY A 129 46.57 -42.29 -17.88
C GLY A 129 47.78 -42.56 -18.77
N LYS A 130 47.59 -43.09 -19.99
CA LYS A 130 48.66 -43.12 -21.02
C LYS A 130 48.90 -41.69 -21.53
N SER A 131 49.80 -40.96 -20.86
CA SER A 131 49.96 -39.51 -21.03
C SER A 131 50.19 -39.09 -22.48
N ASN A 132 51.03 -39.81 -23.23
CA ASN A 132 51.48 -39.33 -24.54
C ASN A 132 50.40 -39.44 -25.65
N GLU A 133 49.61 -40.52 -25.67
CA GLU A 133 48.52 -40.68 -26.66
C GLU A 133 47.31 -39.81 -26.30
N ALA A 134 47.01 -39.69 -25.01
CA ALA A 134 45.96 -38.84 -24.48
C ALA A 134 46.25 -37.35 -24.73
N GLU A 135 47.50 -36.92 -24.57
CA GLU A 135 47.91 -35.53 -24.79
C GLU A 135 47.91 -35.18 -26.29
N ALA A 136 48.36 -36.09 -27.16
CA ALA A 136 48.30 -35.89 -28.61
C ALA A 136 46.85 -35.79 -29.13
N THR A 137 45.95 -36.65 -28.66
CA THR A 137 44.53 -36.63 -29.05
C THR A 137 43.77 -35.45 -28.44
N ALA A 138 44.04 -35.09 -27.18
CA ALA A 138 43.47 -33.90 -26.56
C ALA A 138 43.93 -32.61 -27.26
N ARG A 139 45.20 -32.54 -27.69
CA ARG A 139 45.73 -31.40 -28.45
C ARG A 139 45.11 -31.28 -29.84
N LEU A 140 44.92 -32.40 -30.54
CA LEU A 140 44.19 -32.42 -31.82
C LEU A 140 42.72 -32.00 -31.66
N VAL A 141 42.04 -32.40 -30.58
CA VAL A 141 40.66 -31.99 -30.30
C VAL A 141 40.57 -30.52 -29.89
N ALA A 142 41.58 -29.98 -29.21
CA ALA A 142 41.66 -28.56 -28.88
C ALA A 142 41.98 -27.68 -30.10
N GLU A 143 42.77 -28.20 -31.05
CA GLU A 143 43.16 -27.52 -32.31
C GLU A 143 42.06 -27.61 -33.39
N ALA A 144 41.19 -28.63 -33.33
CA ALA A 144 40.16 -28.87 -34.33
C ALA A 144 38.90 -27.98 -34.19
N GLU A 145 38.79 -27.19 -33.12
CA GLU A 145 37.81 -26.09 -33.10
C GLU A 145 38.52 -24.82 -33.59
N PRO A 146 38.08 -24.23 -34.72
CA PRO A 146 38.80 -23.15 -35.35
C PRO A 146 38.92 -21.98 -34.39
N GLU A 147 40.13 -21.40 -34.33
CA GLU A 147 40.35 -20.03 -33.90
C GLU A 147 39.73 -19.07 -34.95
N ASP A 148 38.42 -19.16 -35.18
CA ASP A 148 37.70 -18.19 -35.99
C ASP A 148 37.37 -16.97 -35.10
N ASP A 149 38.23 -15.97 -35.31
CA ASP A 149 38.04 -14.52 -35.33
C ASP A 149 37.47 -13.75 -34.10
N GLU A 150 38.18 -12.64 -33.83
CA GLU A 150 37.78 -11.35 -33.21
C GLU A 150 36.68 -11.28 -32.13
#